data_AF-A0A3B9K944-F1
#
_entry.id   AF-A0A3B9K944-F1
#
_cell.length_a   1.000
_cell.length_b   1.000
_cell.length_c   1.000
_cell.angle_alpha   90.00
_cell.angle_beta   90.00
_cell.angle_gamma   90.00
#
_symmetry.space_group_name_H-M   'P 1'
#
loop_
_entity.id
_entity.type
_entity.pdbx_description
1 polymer ?
#
loop_
_entity_poly.entity_id
_entity_poly.type
_entity_poly.pdbx_seq_one_letter_code
_entity_poly.pdbx_strand_id
1 'polypeptide(L)'
;PGKKLTDAIDEAIKDYGAKIIAEDLGVFVPAVQKLLEQTGYPGMKVIEFAFSGDRKNPHLPHCYVPNSVVYGGTHDNETLAGYFRQDCRQWWELQYICDYLGVSHIAEVPDRVFRAAYGSVASAAIFQMQDVIGLDNSARMNTPGSFGGNWCWRMLPGQFREDRVEYLAKLTDIFGRI
;
A
#
# COMPACT_ATOMS: atom_id res chain seq x y z
N PRO A 1 13.17 21.70 -10.93
CA PRO A 1 12.44 22.05 -12.18
C PRO A 1 10.91 22.09 -12.02
N GLY A 2 10.33 21.35 -11.04
CA GLY A 2 8.95 21.54 -10.57
C GLY A 2 7.90 21.49 -11.68
N LYS A 3 6.90 22.38 -11.61
CA LYS A 3 5.78 22.46 -12.55
C LYS A 3 6.20 22.54 -14.03
N LYS A 4 7.30 23.23 -14.34
CA LYS A 4 7.80 23.29 -15.73
C LYS A 4 8.14 21.91 -16.31
N LEU A 5 8.65 21.00 -15.47
CA LEU A 5 8.96 19.64 -15.90
C LEU A 5 7.69 18.79 -16.04
N THR A 6 6.78 18.87 -15.06
CA THR A 6 5.53 18.09 -15.13
C THR A 6 4.68 18.51 -16.31
N ASP A 7 4.66 19.80 -16.66
CA ASP A 7 3.95 20.30 -17.85
C ASP A 7 4.55 19.78 -19.15
N ALA A 8 5.87 19.71 -19.22
CA ALA A 8 6.55 19.13 -20.38
C ALA A 8 6.29 17.61 -20.49
N ILE A 9 6.21 16.90 -19.37
CA ILE A 9 5.85 15.48 -19.34
C ILE A 9 4.41 15.29 -19.80
N ASP A 10 3.45 16.04 -19.25
CA ASP A 10 2.03 15.97 -19.59
C ASP A 10 1.80 16.20 -21.08
N GLU A 11 2.48 17.18 -21.67
CA GLU A 11 2.41 17.44 -23.11
C GLU A 11 2.98 16.27 -23.93
N ALA A 12 4.13 15.72 -23.52
CA ALA A 12 4.78 14.61 -24.22
C ALA A 12 3.97 13.31 -24.19
N ILE A 13 3.21 13.06 -23.12
CA ILE A 13 2.44 11.81 -22.96
C ILE A 13 0.97 11.93 -23.41
N LYS A 14 0.50 13.13 -23.74
CA LYS A 14 -0.89 13.46 -24.02
C LYS A 14 -1.52 12.55 -25.08
N ASP A 15 -0.80 12.31 -26.17
CA ASP A 15 -1.29 11.51 -27.30
C ASP A 15 -1.22 10.00 -27.03
N TYR A 16 -0.50 9.57 -26.01
CA TYR A 16 -0.34 8.17 -25.62
C TYR A 16 -1.32 7.73 -24.52
N GLY A 17 -2.04 8.69 -23.91
CA GLY A 17 -2.97 8.43 -22.81
C GLY A 17 -2.33 7.88 -21.53
N ALA A 18 -1.00 7.97 -21.40
CA ALA A 18 -0.29 7.49 -20.23
C ALA A 18 -0.72 8.27 -18.97
N LYS A 19 -0.68 7.59 -17.82
CA LYS A 19 -1.07 8.14 -16.52
C LYS A 19 0.10 8.02 -15.56
N ILE A 20 0.30 9.07 -14.76
CA ILE A 20 1.38 9.13 -13.78
C ILE A 20 0.79 8.93 -12.39
N ILE A 21 1.48 8.13 -11.57
CA ILE A 21 1.26 8.03 -10.14
C ILE A 21 2.51 8.62 -9.50
N ALA A 22 2.33 9.58 -8.59
CA ALA A 22 3.44 10.19 -7.89
C ALA A 22 3.78 9.36 -6.65
N GLU A 23 5.01 8.88 -6.58
CA GLU A 23 5.59 8.39 -5.33
C GLU A 23 5.95 9.62 -4.47
N ASP A 24 5.15 9.85 -3.42
CA ASP A 24 5.21 11.00 -2.53
C ASP A 24 5.45 10.59 -1.07
N LEU A 25 6.09 9.43 -0.84
CA LEU A 25 6.35 8.90 0.49
C LEU A 25 7.53 9.62 1.16
N GLY A 26 7.62 9.47 2.48
CA GLY A 26 8.72 10.01 3.28
C GLY A 26 8.38 11.34 3.97
N VAL A 27 9.36 12.23 4.06
CA VAL A 27 9.24 13.46 4.85
C VAL A 27 8.27 14.44 4.20
N PHE A 28 7.37 14.99 5.02
CA PHE A 28 6.44 16.03 4.59
C PHE A 28 7.19 17.29 4.15
N VAL A 29 7.12 17.59 2.85
CA VAL A 29 7.69 18.81 2.27
C VAL A 29 6.56 19.61 1.60
N PRO A 30 6.18 20.80 2.11
CA PRO A 30 5.06 21.59 1.58
C PRO A 30 5.15 21.88 0.08
N ALA A 31 6.36 22.05 -0.45
CA ALA A 31 6.58 22.30 -1.88
C ALA A 31 6.23 21.08 -2.76
N VAL A 32 6.43 19.85 -2.24
CA VAL A 32 6.09 18.61 -2.94
C VAL A 32 4.57 18.44 -2.96
N GLN A 33 3.90 18.64 -1.82
CA GLN A 33 2.44 18.57 -1.77
C GLN A 33 1.79 19.59 -2.70
N LYS A 34 2.27 20.83 -2.70
CA LYS A 34 1.77 21.87 -3.62
C LYS A 34 1.96 21.48 -5.08
N LEU A 35 3.08 20.84 -5.44
CA LEU A 35 3.31 20.37 -6.80
C LEU A 35 2.35 19.24 -7.15
N LEU A 36 2.15 18.26 -6.25
CA LEU A 36 1.21 17.15 -6.44
C LEU A 36 -0.24 17.65 -6.65
N GLU A 37 -0.68 18.60 -5.83
CA GLU A 37 -1.99 19.24 -5.98
C GLU A 37 -2.12 19.97 -7.33
N GLN A 38 -1.04 20.62 -7.79
CA GLN A 38 -1.02 21.33 -9.07
C GLN A 38 -0.99 20.42 -10.29
N THR A 39 -0.39 19.24 -10.20
CA THR A 39 -0.38 18.26 -11.30
C THR A 39 -1.67 17.46 -11.37
N GLY A 40 -2.35 17.28 -10.23
CA GLY A 40 -3.51 16.40 -10.15
C GLY A 40 -3.15 14.92 -10.26
N TYR A 41 -1.86 14.56 -10.17
CA TYR A 41 -1.45 13.16 -10.12
C TYR A 41 -1.89 12.53 -8.79
N PRO A 42 -2.34 11.26 -8.78
CA PRO A 42 -2.60 10.56 -7.54
C PRO A 42 -1.29 10.32 -6.78
N GLY A 43 -1.31 10.60 -5.47
CA GLY A 43 -0.25 10.21 -4.54
C GLY A 43 -0.45 8.80 -3.98
N MET A 44 0.55 8.30 -3.27
CA MET A 44 0.58 6.97 -2.66
C MET A 44 0.15 7.00 -1.18
N LYS A 45 -0.50 5.91 -0.75
CA LYS A 45 -0.82 5.62 0.64
C LYS A 45 -0.35 4.20 0.96
N VAL A 46 0.44 4.00 2.00
CA VAL A 46 0.98 2.69 2.38
C VAL A 46 0.44 2.32 3.76
N ILE A 47 -0.44 1.33 3.85
CA ILE A 47 -1.15 0.99 5.10
C ILE A 47 -0.18 0.53 6.19
N GLU A 48 0.96 -0.07 5.84
CA GLU A 48 2.00 -0.38 6.82
C GLU A 48 2.38 0.86 7.67
N PHE A 49 2.47 2.04 7.06
CA PHE A 49 2.86 3.26 7.76
C PHE A 49 1.74 3.91 8.56
N ALA A 50 0.52 3.35 8.57
CA ALA A 50 -0.67 4.00 9.10
C ALA A 50 -0.76 4.02 10.63
N PHE A 51 -0.26 2.96 11.28
CA PHE A 51 -0.63 2.67 12.66
C PHE A 51 0.37 3.17 13.72
N SER A 52 1.52 3.66 13.27
CA SER A 52 2.49 4.31 14.15
C SER A 52 2.15 5.79 14.32
N GLY A 53 1.85 6.23 15.54
CA GLY A 53 1.79 7.65 15.91
C GLY A 53 0.39 8.28 15.89
N ASP A 54 0.23 9.36 15.12
CA ASP A 54 -0.93 10.25 15.16
C ASP A 54 -2.18 9.61 14.52
N ARG A 55 -3.36 9.84 15.12
CA ARG A 55 -4.67 9.46 14.56
C ARG A 55 -5.06 10.26 13.32
N LYS A 56 -4.26 11.25 12.94
CA LYS A 56 -4.32 11.98 11.67
C LYS A 56 -3.25 11.56 10.67
N ASN A 57 -2.59 10.42 10.89
CA ASN A 57 -1.59 9.91 9.96
C ASN A 57 -2.21 9.77 8.54
N PRO A 58 -1.62 10.39 7.51
CA PRO A 58 -2.18 10.39 6.16
C PRO A 58 -2.27 8.99 5.54
N HIS A 59 -1.59 7.99 6.10
CA HIS A 59 -1.65 6.60 5.68
C HIS A 59 -2.82 5.81 6.29
N LEU A 60 -3.60 6.40 7.21
CA LEU A 60 -4.84 5.80 7.71
C LEU A 60 -5.96 5.90 6.64
N PRO A 61 -6.68 4.79 6.33
CA PRO A 61 -7.76 4.77 5.34
C PRO A 61 -8.80 5.89 5.44
N HIS A 62 -9.23 6.29 6.65
CA HIS A 62 -10.19 7.39 6.82
C HIS A 62 -9.61 8.79 6.55
N CYS A 63 -8.29 8.91 6.37
CA CYS A 63 -7.60 10.15 6.01
C CYS A 63 -7.31 10.25 4.50
N TYR A 64 -7.71 9.26 3.71
CA TYR A 64 -7.44 9.25 2.27
C TYR A 64 -8.30 10.27 1.52
N VAL A 65 -7.80 10.68 0.36
CA VAL A 65 -8.54 11.44 -0.64
C VAL A 65 -8.80 10.54 -1.86
N PRO A 66 -9.88 10.76 -2.63
CA PRO A 66 -10.20 9.90 -3.76
C PRO A 66 -9.08 9.75 -4.80
N ASN A 67 -8.38 10.85 -5.12
CA ASN A 67 -7.24 10.85 -6.04
C ASN A 67 -5.95 10.35 -5.37
N SER A 68 -5.95 9.09 -4.96
CA SER A 68 -4.80 8.41 -4.38
C SER A 68 -4.79 6.93 -4.73
N VAL A 69 -3.64 6.29 -4.54
CA VAL A 69 -3.43 4.86 -4.71
C VAL A 69 -2.98 4.27 -3.38
N VAL A 70 -3.74 3.32 -2.86
CA VAL A 70 -3.40 2.61 -1.62
C VAL A 70 -2.61 1.34 -1.92
N TYR A 71 -1.62 1.09 -1.09
CA TYR A 71 -0.77 -0.09 -1.07
C TYR A 71 -0.85 -0.74 0.32
N GLY A 72 -0.73 -2.06 0.39
CA GLY A 72 -0.39 -2.74 1.64
C GLY A 72 1.01 -2.32 2.08
N GLY A 73 2.01 -2.87 1.40
CA GLY A 73 3.40 -2.42 1.35
C GLY A 73 3.85 -2.25 -0.11
N THR A 74 5.05 -1.71 -0.30
CA THR A 74 5.75 -1.65 -1.59
C THR A 74 6.83 -2.75 -1.67
N HIS A 75 7.56 -2.85 -2.78
CA HIS A 75 8.66 -3.81 -2.89
C HIS A 75 9.79 -3.59 -1.86
N ASP A 76 9.93 -2.38 -1.30
CA ASP A 76 10.90 -2.05 -0.25
C ASP A 76 10.44 -2.43 1.16
N ASN A 77 9.15 -2.73 1.30
CA ASN A 77 8.52 -3.07 2.55
C ASN A 77 8.68 -4.56 2.88
N GLU A 78 8.40 -4.88 4.13
CA GLU A 78 8.16 -6.26 4.55
C GLU A 78 6.88 -6.80 3.91
N THR A 79 6.63 -8.10 4.07
CA THR A 79 5.28 -8.64 3.78
C THR A 79 4.33 -8.19 4.88
N LEU A 80 3.02 -8.11 4.63
CA LEU A 80 2.05 -7.78 5.68
C LEU A 80 2.13 -8.76 6.85
N ALA A 81 2.32 -10.06 6.57
CA ALA A 81 2.46 -11.07 7.61
C ALA A 81 3.72 -10.85 8.47
N GLY A 82 4.82 -10.40 7.86
CA GLY A 82 6.04 -10.05 8.58
C GLY A 82 5.96 -8.71 9.31
N TYR A 83 5.37 -7.70 8.68
CA TYR A 83 5.28 -6.34 9.19
C TYR A 83 4.36 -6.24 10.42
N PHE A 84 3.28 -7.03 10.45
CA PHE A 84 2.30 -7.03 11.54
C PHE A 84 2.56 -8.08 12.61
N ARG A 85 3.73 -8.73 12.64
CA ARG A 85 4.02 -9.69 13.71
C ARG A 85 4.04 -9.02 15.09
N GLN A 86 3.54 -9.75 16.07
CA GLN A 86 3.38 -9.29 17.44
C GLN A 86 4.72 -8.99 18.13
N ASP A 87 5.78 -9.75 17.83
CA ASP A 87 7.10 -9.65 18.46
C ASP A 87 7.87 -8.38 18.07
N CYS A 88 7.46 -7.69 17.02
CA CYS A 88 8.11 -6.48 16.52
C CYS A 88 7.43 -5.18 16.98
N ARG A 89 6.38 -5.24 17.80
CA ARG A 89 5.52 -4.09 18.09
C ARG A 89 5.25 -3.89 19.57
N GLN A 90 5.01 -2.63 19.93
CA GLN A 90 4.59 -2.28 21.27
C GLN A 90 3.12 -2.68 21.49
N TRP A 91 2.77 -3.07 22.71
CA TRP A 91 1.42 -3.55 23.05
C TRP A 91 0.31 -2.54 22.68
N TRP A 92 0.57 -1.23 22.87
CA TRP A 92 -0.40 -0.18 22.59
C TRP A 92 -0.66 -0.02 21.09
N GLU A 93 0.37 -0.26 20.26
CA GLU A 93 0.27 -0.18 18.81
C GLU A 93 -0.52 -1.36 18.28
N LEU A 94 -0.25 -2.57 18.81
CA LEU A 94 -1.02 -3.78 18.50
C LEU A 94 -2.49 -3.62 18.86
N GLN A 95 -2.79 -3.09 20.05
CA GLN A 95 -4.17 -2.80 20.45
C GLN A 95 -4.83 -1.82 19.48
N TYR A 96 -4.12 -0.75 19.10
CA TYR A 96 -4.66 0.22 18.15
C TYR A 96 -4.94 -0.38 16.77
N ILE A 97 -4.03 -1.20 16.24
CA ILE A 97 -4.22 -1.92 14.97
C ILE A 97 -5.48 -2.78 15.05
N CYS A 98 -5.63 -3.54 16.15
CA CYS A 98 -6.79 -4.40 16.37
C CYS A 98 -8.10 -3.60 16.42
N ASP A 99 -8.13 -2.51 17.19
CA ASP A 99 -9.31 -1.65 17.34
C ASP A 99 -9.67 -0.98 16.00
N TYR A 100 -8.67 -0.49 15.26
CA TYR A 100 -8.89 0.20 13.98
C TYR A 100 -9.43 -0.75 12.91
N LEU A 101 -8.86 -1.95 12.81
CA LEU A 101 -9.24 -2.94 11.80
C LEU A 101 -10.44 -3.80 12.24
N GLY A 102 -10.88 -3.69 13.48
CA GLY A 102 -11.97 -4.48 14.06
C GLY A 102 -11.63 -5.97 14.11
N VAL A 103 -10.43 -6.32 14.59
CA VAL A 103 -9.96 -7.70 14.73
C VAL A 103 -9.71 -8.07 16.18
N SER A 104 -9.87 -9.35 16.50
CA SER A 104 -9.58 -9.89 17.84
C SER A 104 -8.21 -10.55 17.92
N HIS A 105 -7.67 -10.98 16.77
CA HIS A 105 -6.38 -11.67 16.69
C HIS A 105 -5.46 -11.02 15.67
N ILE A 106 -4.18 -10.86 16.03
CA ILE A 106 -3.18 -10.26 15.15
C ILE A 106 -3.00 -11.03 13.82
N ALA A 107 -3.26 -12.34 13.83
CA ALA A 107 -3.23 -13.19 12.65
C ALA A 107 -4.28 -12.79 11.58
N GLU A 108 -5.33 -12.06 11.97
CA GLU A 108 -6.37 -11.56 11.06
C GLU A 108 -6.00 -10.23 10.41
N VAL A 109 -4.95 -9.55 10.90
CA VAL A 109 -4.59 -8.20 10.44
C VAL A 109 -4.28 -8.15 8.95
N PRO A 110 -3.46 -9.06 8.37
CA PRO A 110 -3.19 -9.01 6.92
C PRO A 110 -4.48 -9.03 6.08
N ASP A 111 -5.42 -9.95 6.36
CA ASP A 111 -6.72 -10.02 5.69
C ASP A 111 -7.51 -8.70 5.83
N ARG A 112 -7.44 -8.10 7.01
CA ARG A 112 -8.21 -6.90 7.32
C ARG A 112 -7.59 -5.64 6.75
N VAL A 113 -6.28 -5.65 6.49
CA VAL A 113 -5.61 -4.64 5.66
C VAL A 113 -6.12 -4.68 4.22
N PHE A 114 -6.31 -5.86 3.61
CA PHE A 114 -6.96 -5.96 2.30
C PHE A 114 -8.35 -5.31 2.33
N ARG A 115 -9.19 -5.70 3.29
CA ARG A 115 -10.54 -5.12 3.43
C ARG A 115 -10.51 -3.61 3.63
N ALA A 116 -9.59 -3.09 4.43
CA ALA A 116 -9.45 -1.66 4.68
C ALA A 116 -9.01 -0.88 3.42
N ALA A 117 -8.07 -1.43 2.64
CA ALA A 117 -7.64 -0.82 1.38
C ALA A 117 -8.76 -0.81 0.34
N TYR A 118 -9.40 -1.95 0.11
CA TYR A 118 -10.51 -2.07 -0.84
C TYR A 118 -11.71 -1.23 -0.40
N GLY A 119 -12.01 -1.15 0.89
CA GLY A 119 -13.07 -0.30 1.42
C GLY A 119 -12.73 1.19 1.54
N SER A 120 -11.49 1.59 1.24
CA SER A 120 -11.08 2.99 1.30
C SER A 120 -11.61 3.82 0.13
N VAL A 121 -11.51 5.14 0.22
CA VAL A 121 -11.87 6.05 -0.89
C VAL A 121 -10.81 6.12 -1.99
N ALA A 122 -9.64 5.50 -1.83
CA ALA A 122 -8.58 5.55 -2.85
C ALA A 122 -9.06 4.97 -4.19
N SER A 123 -8.63 5.58 -5.31
CA SER A 123 -9.05 5.19 -6.65
C SER A 123 -8.54 3.80 -7.05
N ALA A 124 -7.36 3.41 -6.57
CA ALA A 124 -6.79 2.10 -6.80
C ALA A 124 -6.21 1.50 -5.51
N ALA A 125 -6.34 0.19 -5.36
CA ALA A 125 -5.73 -0.59 -4.29
C ALA A 125 -4.78 -1.62 -4.90
N ILE A 126 -3.51 -1.62 -4.47
CA ILE A 126 -2.45 -2.44 -5.03
C ILE A 126 -1.80 -3.26 -3.91
N PHE A 127 -1.65 -4.56 -4.14
CA PHE A 127 -1.02 -5.47 -3.19
C PHE A 127 0.09 -6.27 -3.84
N GLN A 128 1.11 -6.58 -3.06
CA GLN A 128 2.18 -7.47 -3.48
C GLN A 128 1.65 -8.90 -3.55
N MET A 129 2.16 -9.69 -4.49
CA MET A 129 1.73 -11.08 -4.64
C MET A 129 2.04 -11.88 -3.38
N GLN A 130 3.14 -11.58 -2.69
CA GLN A 130 3.52 -12.18 -1.41
C GLN A 130 2.41 -12.06 -0.35
N ASP A 131 1.75 -10.91 -0.28
CA ASP A 131 0.65 -10.66 0.66
C ASP A 131 -0.60 -11.44 0.23
N VAL A 132 -0.89 -11.48 -1.07
CA VAL A 132 -2.04 -12.22 -1.62
C VAL A 132 -1.96 -13.70 -1.26
N ILE A 133 -0.77 -14.30 -1.33
CA ILE A 133 -0.57 -15.71 -0.93
C ILE A 133 -0.19 -15.88 0.55
N GLY A 134 -0.08 -14.79 1.32
CA GLY A 134 0.11 -14.80 2.77
C GLY A 134 1.48 -15.31 3.22
N LEU A 135 2.55 -14.97 2.50
CA LEU A 135 3.92 -15.32 2.87
C LEU A 135 4.49 -14.38 3.93
N ASP A 136 5.46 -14.88 4.70
CA ASP A 136 6.23 -14.10 5.67
C ASP A 136 7.46 -13.39 5.02
N ASN A 137 8.32 -12.80 5.85
CA ASN A 137 9.49 -12.05 5.38
C ASN A 137 10.58 -12.90 4.69
N SER A 138 10.47 -14.23 4.65
CA SER A 138 11.28 -15.03 3.71
C SER A 138 10.99 -14.69 2.24
N ALA A 139 9.85 -14.06 1.97
CA ALA A 139 9.40 -13.62 0.65
C ALA A 139 9.60 -12.11 0.39
N ARG A 140 10.23 -11.37 1.31
CA ARG A 140 10.48 -9.93 1.15
C ARG A 140 11.26 -9.67 -0.14
N MET A 141 10.79 -8.72 -0.95
CA MET A 141 11.39 -8.44 -2.26
C MET A 141 12.71 -7.69 -2.14
N ASN A 142 12.73 -6.61 -1.37
CA ASN A 142 13.92 -5.79 -1.17
C ASN A 142 14.03 -5.32 0.28
N THR A 143 15.25 -5.29 0.81
CA THR A 143 15.60 -4.62 2.06
C THR A 143 16.51 -3.45 1.73
N PRO A 144 16.01 -2.20 1.72
CA PRO A 144 16.81 -1.02 1.38
C PRO A 144 18.11 -0.94 2.21
N GLY A 145 19.21 -0.57 1.56
CA GLY A 145 20.52 -0.42 2.20
C GLY A 145 21.26 -1.73 2.50
N SER A 146 20.74 -2.89 2.07
CA SER A 146 21.41 -4.19 2.21
C SER A 146 22.11 -4.65 0.92
N PHE A 147 23.08 -5.55 1.05
CA PHE A 147 23.78 -6.18 -0.08
C PHE A 147 23.45 -7.68 -0.17
N GLY A 148 23.10 -8.14 -1.38
CA GLY A 148 22.75 -9.54 -1.66
C GLY A 148 21.34 -9.94 -1.20
N GLY A 149 20.77 -10.99 -1.81
CA GLY A 149 19.47 -11.57 -1.42
C GLY A 149 18.22 -10.81 -1.88
N ASN A 150 18.33 -9.53 -2.25
CA ASN A 150 17.21 -8.74 -2.79
C ASN A 150 16.86 -9.14 -4.23
N TRP A 151 15.62 -8.87 -4.64
CA TRP A 151 15.09 -9.11 -6.00
C TRP A 151 15.10 -10.57 -6.46
N CYS A 152 15.22 -11.49 -5.50
CA CYS A 152 15.35 -12.91 -5.75
C CYS A 152 14.03 -13.68 -5.56
N TRP A 153 13.01 -13.06 -4.96
CA TRP A 153 11.74 -13.77 -4.69
C TRP A 153 11.05 -14.16 -5.99
N ARG A 154 10.56 -15.40 -6.04
CA ARG A 154 9.79 -15.95 -7.16
C ARG A 154 8.64 -16.78 -6.62
N MET A 155 7.45 -16.55 -7.17
CA MET A 155 6.30 -17.41 -6.90
C MET A 155 6.55 -18.81 -7.48
N LEU A 156 6.28 -19.84 -6.68
CA LEU A 156 6.35 -21.24 -7.13
C LEU A 156 5.05 -21.62 -7.86
N PRO A 157 5.12 -22.59 -8.81
CA PRO A 157 3.93 -23.14 -9.45
C PRO A 157 2.91 -23.62 -8.41
N GLY A 158 1.64 -23.26 -8.59
CA GLY A 158 0.52 -23.67 -7.74
C GLY A 158 0.36 -22.91 -6.42
N GLN A 159 1.20 -21.91 -6.11
CA GLN A 159 1.03 -21.11 -4.89
C GLN A 159 -0.16 -20.14 -4.96
N PHE A 160 -0.47 -19.61 -6.14
CA PHE A 160 -1.70 -18.83 -6.34
C PHE A 160 -2.86 -19.78 -6.61
N ARG A 161 -3.62 -20.03 -5.54
CA ARG A 161 -4.70 -21.02 -5.51
C ARG A 161 -6.07 -20.36 -5.73
N GLU A 162 -7.05 -21.16 -6.12
CA GLU A 162 -8.42 -20.71 -6.38
C GLU A 162 -9.05 -19.97 -5.19
N ASP A 163 -8.79 -20.40 -3.95
CA ASP A 163 -9.31 -19.73 -2.75
C ASP A 163 -8.83 -18.27 -2.63
N ARG A 164 -7.65 -17.94 -3.16
CA ARG A 164 -7.16 -16.56 -3.22
C ARG A 164 -7.79 -15.77 -4.35
N VAL A 165 -8.03 -16.40 -5.49
CA VAL A 165 -8.75 -15.77 -6.62
C VAL A 165 -10.17 -15.41 -6.19
N GLU A 166 -10.90 -16.36 -5.60
CA GLU A 166 -12.27 -16.15 -5.09
C GLU A 166 -12.33 -15.08 -4.01
N TYR A 167 -11.35 -15.07 -3.10
CA TYR A 167 -11.25 -14.05 -2.06
C TYR A 167 -11.08 -12.64 -2.65
N LEU A 168 -10.15 -12.47 -3.60
CA LEU A 168 -9.93 -11.18 -4.26
C LEU A 168 -11.14 -10.74 -5.08
N ALA A 169 -11.78 -11.67 -5.82
CA ALA A 169 -13.00 -11.40 -6.57
C ALA A 169 -14.16 -10.95 -5.66
N LYS A 170 -14.28 -11.57 -4.49
CA LYS A 170 -15.24 -11.16 -3.46
C LYS A 170 -14.95 -9.77 -2.92
N LEU A 171 -13.67 -9.40 -2.72
CA LEU A 171 -13.33 -8.04 -2.31
C LEU A 171 -13.66 -7.00 -3.38
N THR A 172 -13.36 -7.29 -4.65
CA THR A 172 -13.71 -6.37 -5.76
C THR A 172 -15.22 -6.19 -5.87
N ASP A 173 -16.01 -7.25 -5.68
CA ASP A 173 -17.47 -7.18 -5.72
C ASP A 173 -18.04 -6.37 -4.54
N ILE A 174 -17.70 -6.73 -3.30
CA ILE A 174 -18.22 -6.08 -2.09
C ILE A 174 -17.94 -4.57 -2.06
N PHE A 175 -16.76 -4.16 -2.54
CA PHE A 175 -16.33 -2.78 -2.48
C PHE A 175 -16.46 -2.02 -3.81
N GLY A 176 -17.08 -2.61 -4.84
CA GLY A 176 -17.36 -1.94 -6.11
C GLY A 176 -16.11 -1.57 -6.91
N ARG A 177 -15.15 -2.49 -7.02
CA ARG A 177 -13.86 -2.33 -7.72
C ARG A 177 -13.68 -3.34 -8.87
N ILE A 178 -14.76 -3.69 -9.56
CA ILE A 178 -14.80 -4.54 -10.76
C ILE A 178 -14.49 -3.70 -12.00
#